data_AF-A0A7W1Z063-F1
#
_entry.id   AF-A0A7W1Z063-F1
#
_cell.length_a   1.000
_cell.length_b   1.000
_cell.length_c   1.000
_cell.angle_alpha   90.00
_cell.angle_beta   90.00
_cell.angle_gamma   90.00
#
_symmetry.space_group_name_H-M   'P 1'
#
loop_
_entity.id
_entity.type
_entity.pdbx_description
1 polymer ?
#
loop_
_entity_poly.entity_id
_entity_poly.type
_entity_poly.pdbx_seq_one_letter_code
_entity_poly.pdbx_strand_id
1 'polypeptide(L)'
;MKRYHLAGAAVLAVGALLPSCRHASSFRPPEREGPPALVQQEKEPRFWLLLKQEEQRTERVGSYASSQAETASYYHFDLQAHDPATAGRLWKKRLRTVREEAGGRTTQARILGQDGEVVWLFLDDGPVALSSKDASQLADRATIEQRNPALHDLIPKELNFYAYDGGLVLIAADARRFRIRAGDFVAEPYTAPNESYFRDVHSRSTVWDGSYATRDFLVRQMMLNGRWIGFFTAAEAEDAGKDDFGRKLATGEPGSKPEEPIYHWQQARRTFWSARIGKTKEFPEGTHDRLFDVTRIPDAPEFLEAGLLIQQGTKRALRLHDPDGFLVLHRTRLGEEGRLGLTRLDDNFKTKWTATLPLHELHNRYESPGHLLLFGSVQQTNGAVTGGSEHLVALNLADGKTQSWNVNAEKAD
;
A
#
# COMPACT_ATOMS: atom_id res chain seq x y z
N MET A 1 -63.18 -38.52 42.31
CA MET A 1 -63.95 -37.25 42.17
C MET A 1 -62.93 -36.16 41.86
N LYS A 2 -63.02 -35.27 40.88
CA LYS A 2 -63.95 -34.95 39.78
C LYS A 2 -63.05 -34.47 38.63
N ARG A 3 -63.32 -34.93 37.41
CA ARG A 3 -62.77 -34.40 36.16
C ARG A 3 -63.48 -33.08 35.84
N TYR A 4 -62.74 -32.07 35.36
CA TYR A 4 -63.30 -31.04 34.50
C TYR A 4 -62.38 -30.83 33.30
N HIS A 5 -62.94 -31.13 32.13
CA HIS A 5 -62.45 -30.73 30.82
C HIS A 5 -62.77 -29.25 30.62
N LEU A 6 -61.83 -28.49 30.05
CA LEU A 6 -62.14 -27.24 29.37
C LEU A 6 -61.26 -27.13 28.12
N ALA A 7 -61.96 -27.22 26.99
CA ALA A 7 -61.48 -26.99 25.64
C ALA A 7 -61.25 -25.48 25.41
N GLY A 8 -60.40 -25.13 24.45
CA GLY A 8 -60.37 -23.76 23.95
C GLY A 8 -59.27 -23.43 22.95
N ALA A 9 -59.65 -23.42 21.67
CA ALA A 9 -59.12 -22.61 20.57
C ALA A 9 -57.67 -22.85 20.08
N ALA A 10 -57.54 -23.70 19.05
CA ALA A 10 -56.43 -23.65 18.11
C ALA A 10 -56.70 -22.54 17.06
N VAL A 11 -55.97 -21.43 17.15
CA VAL A 11 -55.94 -20.38 16.13
C VAL A 11 -55.00 -20.84 15.01
N LEU A 12 -55.57 -21.29 13.90
CA LEU A 12 -54.87 -21.53 12.63
C LEU A 12 -54.54 -20.16 12.00
N ALA A 13 -53.40 -19.60 12.38
CA ALA A 13 -52.82 -18.47 11.68
C ALA A 13 -52.28 -18.95 10.32
N VAL A 14 -53.10 -18.81 9.27
CA VAL A 14 -52.65 -18.93 7.88
C VAL A 14 -51.79 -17.71 7.58
N GLY A 15 -50.50 -17.80 7.93
CA GLY A 15 -49.49 -16.85 7.50
C GLY A 15 -49.32 -16.97 5.99
N ALA A 16 -49.99 -16.09 5.25
CA ALA A 16 -49.72 -15.90 3.83
C ALA A 16 -48.25 -15.52 3.67
N LEU A 17 -47.42 -16.50 3.30
CA LEU A 17 -46.06 -16.31 2.81
C LEU A 17 -46.17 -15.56 1.48
N LEU A 18 -46.38 -14.25 1.54
CA LEU A 18 -46.15 -13.40 0.38
C LEU A 18 -44.69 -13.64 -0.03
N PRO A 19 -44.42 -14.07 -1.27
CA PRO A 19 -43.07 -14.19 -1.76
C PRO A 19 -42.47 -12.80 -1.68
N SER A 20 -41.65 -12.57 -0.65
CA SER A 20 -40.87 -11.33 -0.54
C SER A 20 -40.10 -11.25 -1.84
N CYS A 21 -40.51 -10.34 -2.72
CA CYS A 21 -39.75 -9.97 -3.91
C CYS A 21 -38.44 -9.34 -3.40
N ARG A 22 -37.51 -10.19 -2.98
CA ARG A 22 -36.18 -9.78 -2.60
C ARG A 22 -35.54 -9.31 -3.90
N HIS A 23 -35.34 -8.01 -4.02
CA HIS A 23 -34.47 -7.46 -5.05
C HIS A 23 -33.15 -8.21 -4.95
N ALA A 24 -32.83 -8.97 -5.99
CA ALA A 24 -31.53 -9.60 -6.09
C ALA A 24 -30.52 -8.48 -6.32
N SER A 25 -29.66 -8.27 -5.33
CA SER A 25 -28.48 -7.43 -5.43
C SER A 25 -27.27 -8.35 -5.30
N SER A 26 -26.30 -8.15 -6.18
CA SER A 26 -25.01 -8.84 -6.13
C SER A 26 -23.88 -7.82 -6.13
N PHE A 27 -22.88 -8.06 -5.29
CA PHE A 27 -21.70 -7.19 -5.18
C PHE A 27 -20.49 -7.90 -5.77
N ARG A 28 -19.72 -7.18 -6.58
CA ARG A 28 -18.34 -7.55 -6.89
C ARG A 28 -17.46 -7.35 -5.64
N PRO A 29 -16.31 -8.04 -5.53
CA PRO A 29 -15.31 -7.67 -4.54
C PRO A 29 -14.91 -6.20 -4.70
N PRO A 30 -14.68 -5.46 -3.60
CA PRO A 30 -14.14 -4.11 -3.70
C PRO A 30 -12.73 -4.16 -4.30
N GLU A 31 -12.43 -3.16 -5.12
CA GLU A 31 -11.13 -2.91 -5.73
C GLU A 31 -10.57 -1.61 -5.16
N ARG A 32 -9.26 -1.54 -4.91
CA ARG A 32 -8.63 -0.33 -4.38
C ARG A 32 -8.49 0.73 -5.46
N GLU A 33 -8.78 1.97 -5.09
CA GLU A 33 -8.67 3.16 -5.94
C GLU A 33 -7.51 4.05 -5.48
N GLY A 34 -6.42 4.03 -6.26
CA GLY A 34 -5.24 4.84 -5.98
C GLY A 34 -4.40 4.37 -4.78
N PRO A 35 -3.39 5.16 -4.36
CA PRO A 35 -2.45 4.74 -3.33
C PRO A 35 -3.10 4.62 -1.96
N PRO A 36 -2.68 3.63 -1.15
CA PRO A 36 -2.96 3.66 0.28
C PRO A 36 -2.26 4.84 0.95
N ALA A 37 -2.77 5.27 2.10
CA ALA A 37 -2.16 6.36 2.86
C ALA A 37 -2.06 6.03 4.35
N LEU A 38 -0.90 6.32 4.96
CA LEU A 38 -0.79 6.37 6.41
C LEU A 38 -1.15 7.79 6.89
N VAL A 39 -2.35 7.92 7.43
CA VAL A 39 -2.92 9.18 7.91
C VAL A 39 -2.59 9.34 9.39
N GLN A 40 -1.91 10.42 9.74
CA GLN A 40 -1.61 10.76 11.12
C GLN A 40 -2.86 11.33 11.79
N GLN A 41 -3.44 10.62 12.75
CA GLN A 41 -4.56 11.11 13.57
C GLN A 41 -4.04 11.37 14.98
N GLU A 42 -3.79 12.64 15.32
CA GLU A 42 -3.13 13.03 16.57
C GLU A 42 -1.79 12.28 16.74
N LYS A 43 -1.70 11.34 17.69
CA LYS A 43 -0.52 10.48 17.93
C LYS A 43 -0.65 9.07 17.36
N GLU A 44 -1.82 8.73 16.81
CA GLU A 44 -2.11 7.37 16.34
C GLU A 44 -2.24 7.36 14.82
N PRO A 45 -1.30 6.72 14.09
CA PRO A 45 -1.44 6.59 12.65
C PRO A 45 -2.59 5.63 12.31
N ARG A 46 -3.33 5.95 11.26
CA ARG A 46 -4.38 5.13 10.67
C ARG A 46 -4.02 4.83 9.23
N PHE A 47 -4.20 3.58 8.82
CA PHE A 47 -3.97 3.21 7.44
C PHE A 47 -5.27 3.30 6.64
N TRP A 48 -5.33 4.22 5.68
CA TRP A 48 -6.52 4.48 4.88
C TRP A 48 -6.46 3.78 3.52
N LEU A 49 -7.58 3.16 3.16
CA LEU A 49 -7.83 2.56 1.85
C LEU A 49 -9.08 3.16 1.23
N LEU A 50 -8.96 3.64 -0.01
CA LEU A 50 -10.10 4.03 -0.82
C LEU A 50 -10.45 2.87 -1.75
N LEU A 51 -11.71 2.48 -1.76
CA LEU A 51 -12.20 1.30 -2.49
C LEU A 51 -13.38 1.68 -3.39
N LYS A 52 -13.47 1.01 -4.54
CA LYS A 52 -14.62 1.03 -5.45
C LYS A 52 -15.25 -0.36 -5.50
N GLN A 53 -16.57 -0.42 -5.42
CA GLN A 53 -17.31 -1.67 -5.46
C GLN A 53 -18.52 -1.56 -6.40
N GLU A 54 -18.64 -2.49 -7.34
CA GLU A 54 -19.82 -2.61 -8.21
C GLU A 54 -20.92 -3.41 -7.50
N GLU A 55 -22.14 -2.85 -7.48
CA GLU A 55 -23.40 -3.52 -7.15
C GLU A 55 -24.25 -3.65 -8.42
N GLN A 56 -24.69 -4.86 -8.74
CA GLN A 56 -25.70 -5.11 -9.76
C GLN A 56 -27.05 -5.34 -9.09
N ARG A 57 -28.03 -4.49 -9.42
CA ARG A 57 -29.36 -4.52 -8.82
C ARG A 57 -30.44 -4.70 -9.87
N THR A 58 -31.32 -5.68 -9.68
CA THR A 58 -32.53 -5.80 -10.51
C THR A 58 -33.64 -4.89 -9.98
N GLU A 59 -34.01 -3.90 -10.79
CA GLU A 59 -35.06 -2.93 -10.54
C GLU A 59 -36.27 -3.22 -11.42
N ARG A 60 -37.48 -2.88 -10.96
CA ARG A 60 -38.69 -2.95 -11.78
C ARG A 60 -39.01 -1.54 -12.26
N VAL A 61 -38.98 -1.34 -13.56
CA VAL A 61 -39.34 -0.07 -14.20
C VAL A 61 -40.69 -0.26 -14.90
N GLY A 62 -41.67 0.58 -14.57
CA GLY A 62 -43.02 0.53 -15.13
C GLY A 62 -44.15 0.50 -14.09
N SER A 63 -45.38 0.74 -14.53
CA SER A 63 -46.58 0.64 -13.69
C SER A 63 -46.99 -0.82 -13.49
N TYR A 64 -47.90 -1.09 -12.54
CA TYR A 64 -48.37 -2.43 -12.16
C TYR A 64 -48.81 -3.34 -13.33
N ALA A 65 -49.17 -2.76 -14.48
CA ALA A 65 -49.61 -3.51 -15.67
C ALA A 65 -48.48 -3.87 -16.65
N SER A 66 -47.29 -3.24 -16.56
CA SER A 66 -46.19 -3.42 -17.52
C SER A 66 -44.80 -3.27 -16.87
N SER A 67 -44.56 -3.93 -15.73
CA SER A 67 -43.25 -3.85 -15.09
C SER A 67 -42.23 -4.72 -15.85
N GLN A 68 -41.23 -4.09 -16.45
CA GLN A 68 -40.05 -4.78 -16.97
C GLN A 68 -38.97 -4.80 -15.88
N ALA A 69 -38.31 -5.94 -15.71
CA ALA A 69 -37.13 -6.02 -14.85
C ALA A 69 -35.91 -5.50 -15.63
N GLU A 70 -35.25 -4.49 -15.08
CA GLU A 70 -34.02 -3.91 -15.62
C GLU A 70 -32.89 -4.11 -14.61
N THR A 71 -31.69 -4.44 -15.08
CA THR A 71 -30.51 -4.54 -14.21
C THR A 71 -29.74 -3.23 -14.30
N ALA A 72 -29.60 -2.56 -13.16
CA ALA A 72 -28.82 -1.34 -13.03
C ALA A 72 -27.53 -1.63 -12.24
N SER A 73 -26.42 -1.04 -12.68
CA SER A 73 -25.14 -1.10 -11.97
C SER A 73 -24.88 0.19 -11.19
N TYR A 74 -24.42 0.03 -9.96
CA TYR A 74 -24.04 1.10 -9.04
C TYR A 74 -22.59 0.92 -8.62
N TYR A 75 -21.83 2.01 -8.56
CA TYR A 75 -20.45 2.02 -8.12
C TYR A 75 -20.35 2.78 -6.80
N HIS A 76 -19.94 2.09 -5.75
CA HIS A 76 -19.79 2.64 -4.42
C HIS A 76 -18.33 2.95 -4.15
N PHE A 77 -18.07 4.18 -3.71
CA PHE A 77 -16.75 4.63 -3.27
C PHE A 77 -16.74 4.66 -1.75
N ASP A 78 -16.01 3.73 -1.14
CA ASP A 78 -15.92 3.55 0.29
C ASP A 78 -14.49 3.84 0.76
N LEU A 79 -14.36 4.59 1.85
CA LEU A 79 -13.11 4.82 2.54
C LEU A 79 -13.05 3.94 3.79
N GLN A 80 -11.95 3.23 3.99
CA GLN A 80 -11.71 2.40 5.17
C GLN A 80 -10.51 2.93 5.94
N ALA A 81 -10.55 2.82 7.26
CA ALA A 81 -9.37 2.96 8.09
C ALA A 81 -9.06 1.65 8.81
N HIS A 82 -7.78 1.35 8.90
CA HIS A 82 -7.23 0.18 9.56
C HIS A 82 -6.25 0.61 10.64
N ASP A 83 -6.19 -0.18 11.70
CA ASP A 83 -5.15 -0.08 12.72
C ASP A 83 -3.84 -0.70 12.19
N PRO A 84 -2.74 0.06 12.08
CA PRO A 84 -1.48 -0.48 11.59
C PRO A 84 -0.88 -1.61 12.46
N ALA A 85 -1.24 -1.69 13.75
CA ALA A 85 -0.72 -2.72 14.65
C ALA A 85 -1.42 -4.07 14.51
N THR A 86 -2.66 -4.09 14.04
CA THR A 86 -3.50 -5.30 13.94
C THR A 86 -4.01 -5.60 12.53
N ALA A 87 -3.83 -4.67 11.59
CA ALA A 87 -4.47 -4.64 10.26
C ALA A 87 -6.01 -4.63 10.30
N GLY A 88 -6.62 -4.65 11.49
CA GLY A 88 -8.05 -4.69 11.68
C GLY A 88 -8.72 -3.41 11.18
N ARG A 89 -9.85 -3.55 10.50
CA ARG A 89 -10.66 -2.42 10.06
C ARG A 89 -11.31 -1.74 11.25
N LEU A 90 -11.02 -0.46 11.43
CA LEU A 90 -11.60 0.39 12.48
C LEU A 90 -12.96 0.94 12.05
N TRP A 91 -13.07 1.42 10.81
CA TRP A 91 -14.31 1.93 10.25
C TRP A 91 -14.33 1.82 8.72
N LYS A 92 -15.54 1.91 8.16
CA LYS A 92 -15.82 2.01 6.72
C LYS A 92 -16.87 3.12 6.53
N LYS A 93 -16.61 4.03 5.60
CA LYS A 93 -17.49 5.17 5.29
C LYS A 93 -17.75 5.24 3.79
N ARG A 94 -19.03 5.25 3.42
CA ARG A 94 -19.43 5.50 2.03
C ARG A 94 -19.31 6.97 1.71
N LEU A 95 -18.45 7.31 0.74
CA LEU A 95 -18.24 8.67 0.27
C LEU A 95 -19.21 9.03 -0.85
N ARG A 96 -19.41 8.10 -1.81
CA ARG A 96 -20.25 8.35 -2.98
C ARG A 96 -20.85 7.06 -3.54
N THR A 97 -21.98 7.18 -4.21
CA THR A 97 -22.55 6.12 -5.06
C THR A 97 -22.95 6.73 -6.39
N VAL A 98 -22.49 6.14 -7.49
CA VAL A 98 -22.71 6.64 -8.85
C VAL A 98 -23.31 5.52 -9.68
N ARG A 99 -24.42 5.78 -10.38
CA ARG A 99 -24.98 4.84 -11.36
C ARG A 99 -24.08 4.72 -12.57
N GLU A 100 -24.08 3.56 -13.23
CA GLU A 100 -23.38 3.35 -14.51
C GLU A 100 -23.71 4.45 -15.54
N GLU A 101 -25.00 4.79 -15.69
CA GLU A 101 -25.49 5.83 -16.60
C GLU A 101 -24.94 7.23 -16.32
N ALA A 102 -24.56 7.50 -15.06
CA ALA A 102 -23.94 8.74 -14.64
C ALA A 102 -22.40 8.68 -14.69
N GLY A 103 -21.84 7.66 -15.35
CA GLY A 103 -20.39 7.48 -15.49
C GLY A 103 -19.72 6.74 -14.34
N GLY A 104 -20.47 6.04 -13.47
CA GLY A 104 -19.89 5.42 -12.26
C GLY A 104 -18.72 4.46 -12.53
N ARG A 105 -18.72 3.79 -13.69
CA ARG A 105 -17.60 2.95 -14.13
C ARG A 105 -16.32 3.76 -14.38
N THR A 106 -16.43 4.94 -14.95
CA THR A 106 -15.31 5.83 -15.30
C THR A 106 -14.98 6.85 -14.22
N THR A 107 -15.84 7.02 -13.21
CA THR A 107 -15.58 7.85 -12.04
C THR A 107 -14.28 7.39 -11.36
N GLN A 108 -13.38 8.34 -11.18
CA GLN A 108 -12.09 8.16 -10.51
C GLN A 108 -12.18 8.64 -9.07
N ALA A 109 -11.44 7.99 -8.19
CA ALA A 109 -11.28 8.46 -6.82
C ALA A 109 -9.84 8.19 -6.36
N ARG A 110 -9.30 9.06 -5.51
CA ARG A 110 -7.90 8.94 -5.10
C ARG A 110 -7.59 9.69 -3.81
N ILE A 111 -6.76 9.11 -2.95
CA ILE A 111 -6.13 9.85 -1.85
C ILE A 111 -4.91 10.59 -2.41
N LEU A 112 -4.87 11.91 -2.24
CA LEU A 112 -3.80 12.77 -2.73
C LEU A 112 -2.71 12.97 -1.68
N GLY A 113 -3.09 13.20 -0.42
CA GLY A 113 -2.16 13.38 0.68
C GLY A 113 -2.81 14.00 1.91
N GLN A 114 -2.01 14.26 2.95
CA GLN A 114 -2.49 14.80 4.23
C GLN A 114 -1.73 16.09 4.60
N ASP A 115 -2.48 17.15 4.87
CA ASP A 115 -2.00 18.45 5.37
C ASP A 115 -2.60 18.70 6.76
N GLY A 116 -1.82 18.48 7.81
CA GLY A 116 -2.29 18.56 9.20
C GLY A 116 -3.43 17.57 9.47
N GLU A 117 -4.55 18.06 9.99
CA GLU A 117 -5.73 17.23 10.28
C GLU A 117 -6.63 16.98 9.05
N VAL A 118 -6.25 17.46 7.87
CA VAL A 118 -7.02 17.34 6.63
C VAL A 118 -6.38 16.34 5.68
N VAL A 119 -7.17 15.42 5.17
CA VAL A 119 -6.79 14.49 4.11
C VAL A 119 -7.47 14.94 2.81
N TRP A 120 -6.67 15.18 1.79
CA TRP A 120 -7.11 15.58 0.47
C TRP A 120 -7.39 14.36 -0.39
N LEU A 121 -8.59 14.28 -0.95
CA LEU A 121 -9.00 13.29 -1.92
C LEU A 121 -9.38 13.98 -3.23
N PHE A 122 -9.23 13.28 -4.33
CA PHE A 122 -9.98 13.55 -5.55
C PHE A 122 -11.14 12.55 -5.60
N LEU A 123 -12.36 13.01 -5.87
CA LEU A 123 -13.54 12.15 -5.95
C LEU A 123 -14.47 12.64 -7.05
N ASP A 124 -14.56 11.85 -8.13
CA ASP A 124 -15.35 12.13 -9.32
C ASP A 124 -14.94 13.39 -10.08
N ASP A 125 -15.51 14.54 -9.72
CA ASP A 125 -15.42 15.79 -10.48
C ASP A 125 -14.70 16.92 -9.72
N GLY A 126 -14.05 16.59 -8.61
CA GLY A 126 -13.25 17.58 -7.89
C GLY A 126 -12.58 17.09 -6.61
N PRO A 127 -11.87 18.02 -5.94
CA PRO A 127 -11.22 17.76 -4.67
C PRO A 127 -12.22 17.74 -3.52
N VAL A 128 -11.93 16.88 -2.55
CA VAL A 128 -12.64 16.77 -1.28
C VAL A 128 -11.63 16.79 -0.14
N ALA A 129 -11.84 17.67 0.84
CA ALA A 129 -11.10 17.71 2.09
C ALA A 129 -11.86 16.93 3.16
N LEU A 130 -11.24 15.90 3.73
CA LEU A 130 -11.80 15.11 4.82
C LEU A 130 -11.04 15.34 6.13
N SER A 131 -11.72 15.31 7.27
CA SER A 131 -11.06 15.26 8.57
C SER A 131 -10.37 13.92 8.74
N SER A 132 -9.09 13.94 9.14
CA SER A 132 -8.33 12.75 9.55
C SER A 132 -8.93 12.01 10.74
N LYS A 133 -9.80 12.66 11.53
CA LYS A 133 -10.39 12.10 12.74
C LYS A 133 -11.50 11.07 12.47
N ASP A 134 -12.40 11.38 11.54
CA ASP A 134 -13.64 10.64 11.31
C ASP A 134 -14.09 10.64 9.83
N ALA A 135 -13.21 11.09 8.94
CA ALA A 135 -13.47 11.28 7.52
C ALA A 135 -14.69 12.16 7.22
N SER A 136 -15.10 13.08 8.11
CA SER A 136 -16.13 14.07 7.81
C SER A 136 -15.66 15.02 6.72
N GLN A 137 -16.52 15.36 5.76
CA GLN A 137 -16.19 16.35 4.74
C GLN A 137 -16.08 17.75 5.37
N LEU A 138 -14.94 18.41 5.15
CA LEU A 138 -14.64 19.75 5.63
C LEU A 138 -14.77 20.79 4.53
N ALA A 139 -14.39 20.43 3.31
CA ALA A 139 -14.55 21.24 2.12
C ALA A 139 -14.69 20.34 0.88
N ASP A 140 -15.35 20.87 -0.12
CA ASP A 140 -15.45 20.32 -1.47
C ASP A 140 -15.11 21.43 -2.48
N ARG A 141 -15.25 21.14 -3.77
CA ARG A 141 -15.10 22.10 -4.85
C ARG A 141 -15.86 23.41 -4.61
N ALA A 142 -17.15 23.34 -4.25
CA ALA A 142 -17.98 24.53 -4.07
C ALA A 142 -17.49 25.38 -2.90
N THR A 143 -17.10 24.74 -1.80
CA THR A 143 -16.51 25.40 -0.63
C THR A 143 -15.20 26.11 -1.01
N ILE A 144 -14.35 25.46 -1.82
CA ILE A 144 -13.07 26.04 -2.28
C ILE A 144 -13.33 27.26 -3.19
N GLU A 145 -14.25 27.17 -4.15
CA GLU A 145 -14.59 28.31 -5.02
C GLU A 145 -15.19 29.49 -4.23
N GLN A 146 -16.03 29.20 -3.23
CA GLN A 146 -16.58 30.23 -2.35
C GLN A 146 -15.49 30.98 -1.57
N ARG A 147 -14.46 30.26 -1.09
CA ARG A 147 -13.31 30.84 -0.39
C ARG A 147 -12.35 31.55 -1.33
N ASN A 148 -12.35 31.18 -2.61
CA ASN A 148 -11.44 31.68 -3.63
C ASN A 148 -12.20 32.15 -4.87
N PRO A 149 -12.84 33.34 -4.84
CA PRO A 149 -13.63 33.83 -5.98
C PRO A 149 -12.85 33.90 -7.29
N ALA A 150 -11.52 34.07 -7.21
CA ALA A 150 -10.62 34.06 -8.37
C ALA A 150 -10.48 32.69 -9.05
N LEU A 151 -11.01 31.62 -8.46
CA LEU A 151 -11.07 30.25 -9.00
C LEU A 151 -12.46 29.83 -9.44
N HIS A 152 -13.46 30.70 -9.38
CA HIS A 152 -14.83 30.38 -9.80
C HIS A 152 -14.83 29.89 -11.26
N ASP A 153 -15.43 28.71 -11.49
CA ASP A 153 -15.42 28.00 -12.78
C ASP A 153 -14.04 27.63 -13.35
N LEU A 154 -12.95 27.83 -12.59
CA LEU A 154 -11.58 27.53 -13.04
C LEU A 154 -11.01 26.24 -12.45
N ILE A 155 -11.71 25.59 -11.51
CA ILE A 155 -11.28 24.30 -10.95
C ILE A 155 -11.60 23.17 -11.96
N PRO A 156 -10.59 22.44 -12.50
CA PRO A 156 -10.86 21.38 -13.47
C PRO A 156 -11.59 20.19 -12.86
N LYS A 157 -12.25 19.37 -13.69
CA LYS A 157 -12.97 18.18 -13.22
C LYS A 157 -12.10 16.93 -13.25
N GLU A 158 -10.93 17.00 -13.89
CA GLU A 158 -10.11 15.84 -14.20
C GLU A 158 -8.93 15.71 -13.23
N LEU A 159 -8.65 14.48 -12.77
CA LEU A 159 -7.59 14.18 -11.80
C LEU A 159 -6.20 14.67 -12.24
N ASN A 160 -5.93 14.69 -13.54
CA ASN A 160 -4.64 15.10 -14.11
C ASN A 160 -4.29 16.57 -13.89
N PHE A 161 -5.16 17.39 -13.29
CA PHE A 161 -4.86 18.77 -12.90
C PHE A 161 -4.56 18.94 -11.40
N TYR A 162 -4.44 17.83 -10.67
CA TYR A 162 -4.20 17.84 -9.23
C TYR A 162 -2.85 17.21 -8.86
N ALA A 163 -2.25 17.71 -7.79
CA ALA A 163 -1.05 17.17 -7.18
C ALA A 163 -1.06 17.43 -5.66
N TYR A 164 -0.15 16.80 -4.93
CA TYR A 164 0.01 17.03 -3.49
C TYR A 164 1.45 17.42 -3.13
N ASP A 165 1.66 18.65 -2.63
CA ASP A 165 2.96 19.14 -2.16
C ASP A 165 2.81 19.93 -0.86
N GLY A 166 2.65 19.19 0.24
CA GLY A 166 2.32 19.77 1.55
C GLY A 166 0.94 20.43 1.60
N GLY A 167 0.10 20.21 0.60
CA GLY A 167 -1.21 20.83 0.43
C GLY A 167 -1.75 20.43 -0.96
N LEU A 168 -3.02 20.69 -1.20
CA LEU A 168 -3.62 20.42 -2.50
C LEU A 168 -3.05 21.40 -3.53
N VAL A 169 -2.32 20.91 -4.51
CA VAL A 169 -1.88 21.69 -5.65
C VAL A 169 -2.86 21.47 -6.80
N LEU A 170 -3.41 22.56 -7.35
CA LEU A 170 -4.28 22.52 -8.52
C LEU A 170 -3.68 23.35 -9.66
N ILE A 171 -3.84 22.84 -10.88
CA ILE A 171 -3.61 23.58 -12.12
C ILE A 171 -4.98 24.07 -12.58
N ALA A 172 -5.25 25.37 -12.50
CA ALA A 172 -6.53 25.94 -12.90
C ALA A 172 -6.72 25.86 -14.42
N ALA A 173 -7.95 26.05 -14.89
CA ALA A 173 -8.29 26.01 -16.32
C ALA A 173 -7.55 27.06 -17.16
N ASP A 174 -7.05 28.13 -16.52
CA ASP A 174 -6.18 29.15 -17.14
C ASP A 174 -4.68 28.86 -16.99
N ALA A 175 -4.33 27.62 -16.64
CA ALA A 175 -2.98 27.09 -16.44
C ALA A 175 -2.19 27.68 -15.25
N ARG A 176 -2.77 28.57 -14.45
CA ARG A 176 -2.13 29.02 -13.20
C ARG A 176 -2.14 27.89 -12.17
N ARG A 177 -1.07 27.81 -11.37
CA ARG A 177 -0.95 26.80 -10.30
C ARG A 177 -1.22 27.45 -8.95
N PHE A 178 -2.04 26.79 -8.15
CA PHE A 178 -2.34 27.20 -6.79
C PHE A 178 -2.09 26.06 -5.82
N ARG A 179 -1.71 26.41 -4.59
CA ARG A 179 -1.67 25.48 -3.46
C ARG A 179 -2.72 25.92 -2.45
N ILE A 180 -3.57 24.99 -2.06
CA ILE A 180 -4.60 25.17 -1.03
C ILE A 180 -4.14 24.45 0.23
N ARG A 181 -4.13 25.18 1.35
CA ARG A 181 -3.77 24.65 2.68
C ARG A 181 -5.02 24.32 3.49
N ALA A 182 -4.87 23.37 4.40
CA ALA A 182 -5.94 22.82 5.23
C ALA A 182 -6.64 23.81 6.18
N GLY A 183 -5.97 24.90 6.58
CA GLY A 183 -6.46 25.77 7.65
C GLY A 183 -7.67 26.63 7.26
N ASP A 184 -7.60 27.30 6.12
CA ASP A 184 -8.62 28.26 5.65
C ASP A 184 -9.15 27.94 4.25
N PHE A 185 -8.59 26.90 3.60
CA PHE A 185 -8.85 26.53 2.23
C PHE A 185 -8.60 27.67 1.22
N VAL A 186 -7.70 28.61 1.55
CA VAL A 186 -7.31 29.69 0.66
C VAL A 186 -6.26 29.19 -0.33
N ALA A 187 -6.42 29.58 -1.59
CA ALA A 187 -5.57 29.25 -2.71
C ALA A 187 -4.47 30.31 -2.86
N GLU A 188 -3.23 29.89 -2.69
CA GLU A 188 -2.05 30.72 -2.88
C GLU A 188 -1.35 30.36 -4.19
N PRO A 189 -0.73 31.32 -4.92
CA PRO A 189 0.11 30.99 -6.06
C PRO A 189 1.18 29.95 -5.70
N TYR A 190 1.32 28.91 -6.52
CA TYR A 190 2.28 27.83 -6.29
C TYR A 190 3.39 27.86 -7.34
N THR A 191 4.63 27.84 -6.87
CA THR A 191 5.82 27.68 -7.70
C THR A 191 6.61 26.49 -7.18
N ALA A 192 6.72 25.45 -8.01
CA ALA A 192 7.56 24.30 -7.68
C ALA A 192 9.05 24.69 -7.70
N PRO A 193 9.92 24.02 -6.93
CA PRO A 193 11.37 24.24 -6.98
C PRO A 193 11.95 24.13 -8.40
N ASN A 194 11.41 23.21 -9.21
CA ASN A 194 11.65 23.09 -10.64
C ASN A 194 10.57 22.18 -11.29
N GLU A 195 10.50 22.15 -12.62
CA GLU A 195 9.50 21.36 -13.35
C GLU A 195 9.73 19.83 -13.27
N SER A 196 10.98 19.38 -13.08
CA SER A 196 11.25 17.95 -12.88
C SER A 196 10.65 17.45 -11.57
N TYR A 197 10.79 18.24 -10.51
CA TYR A 197 10.18 17.98 -9.21
C TYR A 197 8.66 17.98 -9.32
N PHE A 198 8.07 18.98 -9.97
CA PHE A 198 6.61 19.04 -10.12
C PHE A 198 6.06 17.84 -10.89
N ARG A 199 6.74 17.42 -11.98
CA ARG A 199 6.36 16.25 -12.76
C ARG A 199 6.35 14.97 -11.92
N ASP A 200 7.34 14.81 -11.04
CA ASP A 200 7.42 13.67 -10.14
C ASP A 200 6.28 13.67 -9.11
N VAL A 201 6.05 14.79 -8.42
CA VAL A 201 4.96 14.93 -7.45
C VAL A 201 3.59 14.74 -8.12
N HIS A 202 3.39 15.31 -9.31
CA HIS A 202 2.19 15.17 -10.11
C HIS A 202 1.96 13.73 -10.55
N SER A 203 3.00 13.05 -11.05
CA SER A 203 2.92 11.63 -11.42
C SER A 203 2.55 10.74 -10.24
N ARG A 204 3.16 11.00 -9.06
CA ARG A 204 2.82 10.31 -7.80
C ARG A 204 1.37 10.57 -7.38
N SER A 205 0.83 11.74 -7.68
CA SER A 205 -0.54 12.13 -7.30
C SER A 205 -1.62 11.65 -8.27
N THR A 206 -1.29 11.34 -9.52
CA THR A 206 -2.29 11.08 -10.57
C THR A 206 -2.20 9.70 -11.19
N VAL A 207 -0.99 9.15 -11.33
CA VAL A 207 -0.76 7.89 -12.06
C VAL A 207 -0.37 6.77 -11.10
N TRP A 208 0.55 7.02 -10.17
CA TRP A 208 1.14 5.98 -9.34
C TRP A 208 0.14 5.33 -8.38
N ASP A 209 -0.21 4.07 -8.53
CA ASP A 209 -1.22 3.42 -7.69
C ASP A 209 -0.75 3.15 -6.26
N GLY A 210 0.42 3.62 -5.81
CA GLY A 210 0.91 3.33 -4.47
C GLY A 210 1.65 2.00 -4.33
N SER A 211 1.77 1.24 -5.42
CA SER A 211 2.44 -0.05 -5.44
C SER A 211 3.89 0.09 -5.89
N TYR A 212 4.77 -0.65 -5.23
CA TYR A 212 6.15 -0.88 -5.61
C TYR A 212 6.36 -2.38 -5.83
N ALA A 213 7.42 -2.75 -6.55
CA ALA A 213 7.81 -4.15 -6.59
C ALA A 213 8.48 -4.55 -5.27
N THR A 214 8.38 -5.82 -4.88
CA THR A 214 9.01 -6.33 -3.64
C THR A 214 10.49 -5.94 -3.53
N ARG A 215 11.22 -5.96 -4.66
CA ARG A 215 12.65 -5.62 -4.72
C ARG A 215 12.96 -4.17 -4.34
N ASP A 216 12.01 -3.26 -4.50
CA ASP A 216 12.19 -1.83 -4.21
C ASP A 216 12.29 -1.57 -2.70
N PHE A 217 11.90 -2.55 -1.87
CA PHE A 217 12.05 -2.53 -0.42
C PHE A 217 13.32 -3.19 0.09
N LEU A 218 14.21 -3.61 -0.81
CA LEU A 218 15.38 -4.41 -0.46
C LEU A 218 16.69 -3.67 -0.73
N VAL A 219 17.63 -3.80 0.19
CA VAL A 219 19.05 -3.51 -0.05
C VAL A 219 19.88 -4.76 0.19
N ARG A 220 21.08 -4.77 -0.40
CA ARG A 220 21.99 -5.93 -0.33
C ARG A 220 23.18 -5.70 0.58
N GLN A 221 23.28 -4.54 1.23
CA GLN A 221 24.40 -4.22 2.08
C GLN A 221 24.01 -3.31 3.23
N MET A 222 24.79 -3.38 4.31
CA MET A 222 24.70 -2.47 5.44
C MET A 222 26.06 -2.32 6.12
N MET A 223 26.19 -1.33 6.99
CA MET A 223 27.29 -1.24 7.94
C MET A 223 26.84 -1.81 9.28
N LEU A 224 27.64 -2.70 9.86
CA LEU A 224 27.40 -3.27 11.18
C LEU A 224 28.71 -3.33 11.96
N ASN A 225 28.74 -2.72 13.14
CA ASN A 225 29.93 -2.69 14.02
C ASN A 225 31.21 -2.25 13.30
N GLY A 226 31.10 -1.23 12.45
CA GLY A 226 32.22 -0.68 11.67
C GLY A 226 32.70 -1.57 10.51
N ARG A 227 32.02 -2.69 10.24
CA ARG A 227 32.30 -3.58 9.10
C ARG A 227 31.23 -3.43 8.03
N TRP A 228 31.64 -3.61 6.79
CA TRP A 228 30.71 -3.77 5.69
C TRP A 228 30.13 -5.18 5.75
N ILE A 229 28.82 -5.29 5.59
CA ILE A 229 28.10 -6.54 5.51
C ILE A 229 27.36 -6.57 4.17
N GLY A 230 27.68 -7.57 3.34
CA GLY A 230 27.00 -7.84 2.08
C GLY A 230 26.11 -9.06 2.20
N PHE A 231 24.98 -9.04 1.51
CA PHE A 231 24.03 -10.13 1.43
C PHE A 231 23.99 -10.67 -0.01
N PHE A 232 24.82 -11.67 -0.27
CA PHE A 232 25.27 -12.04 -1.61
C PHE A 232 25.39 -13.56 -1.78
N THR A 233 25.36 -14.00 -3.03
CA THR A 233 25.89 -15.31 -3.43
C THR A 233 27.42 -15.31 -3.35
N ALA A 234 28.06 -16.48 -3.43
CA ALA A 234 29.52 -16.56 -3.46
C ALA A 234 30.14 -15.82 -4.66
N ALA A 235 29.52 -15.94 -5.84
CA ALA A 235 29.97 -15.24 -7.05
C ALA A 235 29.82 -13.71 -6.92
N GLU A 236 28.69 -13.23 -6.40
CA GLU A 236 28.45 -11.80 -6.14
C GLU A 236 29.47 -11.25 -5.12
N ALA A 237 29.81 -12.01 -4.07
CA ALA A 237 30.78 -11.59 -3.06
C ALA A 237 32.23 -11.57 -3.60
N GLU A 238 32.62 -12.56 -4.39
CA GLU A 238 33.92 -12.58 -5.08
C GLU A 238 34.04 -11.39 -6.04
N ASP A 239 32.99 -11.12 -6.81
CA ASP A 239 32.92 -9.99 -7.74
C ASP A 239 33.01 -8.63 -7.01
N ALA A 240 32.36 -8.50 -5.85
CA ALA A 240 32.46 -7.31 -4.99
C ALA A 240 33.88 -7.14 -4.42
N GLY A 241 34.59 -8.22 -4.11
CA GLY A 241 35.99 -8.18 -3.64
C GLY A 241 37.00 -7.76 -4.71
N LYS A 242 36.66 -7.91 -5.99
CA LYS A 242 37.49 -7.53 -7.17
C LYS A 242 37.24 -6.09 -7.65
N ASP A 243 36.59 -5.25 -6.85
CA ASP A 243 36.26 -3.87 -7.21
C ASP A 243 37.46 -2.92 -7.04
N ASP A 244 38.36 -2.93 -8.03
CA ASP A 244 39.60 -2.14 -7.99
C ASP A 244 39.37 -0.61 -7.93
N PHE A 245 38.19 -0.13 -8.32
CA PHE A 245 37.83 1.31 -8.36
C PHE A 245 36.73 1.70 -7.37
N GLY A 246 36.25 0.79 -6.52
CA GLY A 246 35.21 1.10 -5.53
C GLY A 246 33.82 1.40 -6.10
N ARG A 247 33.57 1.10 -7.38
CA ARG A 247 32.29 1.44 -8.05
C ARG A 247 31.12 0.63 -7.51
N LYS A 248 31.35 -0.63 -7.15
CA LYS A 248 30.34 -1.59 -6.64
C LYS A 248 29.99 -1.31 -5.18
N LEU A 249 30.95 -0.78 -4.40
CA LEU A 249 30.70 -0.33 -3.03
C LEU A 249 29.66 0.80 -2.97
N ALA A 250 29.79 1.78 -3.87
CA ALA A 250 28.96 2.98 -3.89
C ALA A 250 27.51 2.71 -4.30
N THR A 251 27.28 1.78 -5.22
CA THR A 251 25.92 1.45 -5.70
C THR A 251 25.25 0.37 -4.85
N GLY A 252 26.02 -0.45 -4.13
CA GLY A 252 25.50 -1.64 -3.45
C GLY A 252 24.95 -2.71 -4.41
N GLU A 253 25.17 -2.52 -5.70
CA GLU A 253 24.88 -3.47 -6.75
C GLU A 253 26.20 -4.12 -7.17
N PRO A 254 26.43 -5.41 -6.87
CA PRO A 254 27.56 -6.13 -7.45
C PRO A 254 27.38 -6.10 -8.97
N GLY A 255 28.33 -5.45 -9.65
CA GLY A 255 28.46 -5.32 -11.10
C GLY A 255 27.17 -5.53 -11.88
N SER A 256 26.31 -4.52 -11.97
CA SER A 256 25.34 -4.43 -13.05
C SER A 256 26.09 -4.28 -14.38
N LYS A 257 26.66 -5.38 -14.88
CA LYS A 257 26.75 -5.56 -16.31
C LYS A 257 25.29 -5.63 -16.78
N PRO A 258 24.83 -4.71 -17.64
CA PRO A 258 23.48 -4.76 -18.21
C PRO A 258 23.20 -6.09 -18.95
N GLU A 259 24.25 -6.87 -19.21
CA GLU A 259 24.25 -8.11 -19.97
C GLU A 259 24.16 -9.38 -19.11
N GLU A 260 24.32 -9.30 -17.78
CA GLU A 260 24.09 -10.49 -16.94
C GLU A 260 22.60 -10.66 -16.64
N PRO A 261 22.01 -11.82 -16.96
CA PRO A 261 20.56 -11.95 -16.96
C PRO A 261 19.96 -11.74 -15.56
N ILE A 262 18.89 -10.95 -15.52
CA ILE A 262 17.99 -10.72 -14.37
C ILE A 262 17.58 -12.03 -13.67
N TYR A 263 17.69 -13.18 -14.37
CA TYR A 263 17.41 -14.53 -13.85
C TYR A 263 18.18 -14.92 -12.57
N HIS A 264 19.39 -14.39 -12.33
CA HIS A 264 20.10 -14.70 -11.08
C HIS A 264 19.42 -14.12 -9.83
N TRP A 265 18.56 -13.11 -9.96
CA TRP A 265 17.85 -12.58 -8.79
C TRP A 265 16.81 -13.57 -8.26
N GLN A 266 16.04 -14.14 -9.17
CA GLN A 266 14.82 -14.91 -8.90
C GLN A 266 15.08 -16.34 -8.41
N GLN A 267 16.32 -16.81 -8.41
CA GLN A 267 16.64 -18.18 -7.97
C GLN A 267 17.84 -18.26 -7.03
N ALA A 268 18.53 -17.15 -6.78
CA ALA A 268 19.72 -17.14 -5.95
C ALA A 268 19.37 -17.33 -4.47
N ARG A 269 20.14 -18.21 -3.83
CA ARG A 269 20.29 -18.27 -2.38
C ARG A 269 21.45 -17.39 -1.96
N ARG A 270 21.18 -16.44 -1.09
CA ARG A 270 22.16 -15.46 -0.59
C ARG A 270 22.41 -15.67 0.88
N THR A 271 23.62 -15.35 1.31
CA THR A 271 24.07 -15.41 2.70
C THR A 271 24.91 -14.17 3.01
N PHE A 272 25.41 -14.07 4.23
CA PHE A 272 26.12 -12.90 4.70
C PHE A 272 27.63 -13.01 4.50
N TRP A 273 28.21 -11.90 4.08
CA TRP A 273 29.63 -11.70 3.88
C TRP A 273 30.05 -10.46 4.64
N SER A 274 31.25 -10.48 5.23
CA SER A 274 31.82 -9.34 5.90
C SER A 274 33.11 -8.89 5.21
N ALA A 275 33.36 -7.59 5.22
CA ALA A 275 34.57 -7.00 4.70
C ALA A 275 34.97 -5.78 5.51
N ARG A 276 36.24 -5.39 5.43
CA ARG A 276 36.70 -4.06 5.83
C ARG A 276 36.60 -3.11 4.65
N ILE A 277 36.23 -1.86 4.92
CA ILE A 277 36.38 -0.79 3.93
C ILE A 277 37.77 -0.16 4.14
N GLY A 278 38.54 -0.05 3.07
CA GLY A 278 39.84 0.61 3.06
C GLY A 278 40.05 1.41 1.78
N LYS A 279 41.15 2.15 1.71
CA LYS A 279 41.52 2.91 0.51
C LYS A 279 42.30 2.04 -0.48
N THR A 280 42.07 2.24 -1.78
CA THR A 280 42.91 1.69 -2.84
C THR A 280 44.33 2.26 -2.76
N LYS A 281 45.27 1.66 -3.52
CA LYS A 281 46.54 2.33 -3.82
C LYS A 281 46.27 3.69 -4.47
N GLU A 282 47.14 4.66 -4.22
CA GLU A 282 47.06 5.98 -4.83
C GLU A 282 47.21 5.89 -6.36
N PHE A 283 46.19 6.37 -7.06
CA PHE A 283 46.17 6.57 -8.51
C PHE A 283 46.22 8.08 -8.83
N PRO A 284 46.50 8.50 -10.08
CA PRO A 284 46.43 9.91 -10.48
C PRO A 284 45.08 10.57 -10.17
N GLU A 285 43.99 9.79 -10.17
CA GLU A 285 42.63 10.21 -9.83
C GLU A 285 42.32 10.18 -8.32
N GLY A 286 43.29 9.78 -7.48
CA GLY A 286 43.18 9.71 -6.02
C GLY A 286 43.05 8.29 -5.47
N THR A 287 42.49 8.17 -4.26
CA THR A 287 42.19 6.88 -3.61
C THR A 287 40.68 6.67 -3.54
N HIS A 288 40.24 5.43 -3.77
CA HIS A 288 38.83 5.05 -3.71
C HIS A 288 38.58 4.11 -2.53
N ASP A 289 37.36 4.10 -1.99
CA ASP A 289 36.97 3.11 -0.98
C ASP A 289 36.73 1.76 -1.64
N ARG A 290 37.30 0.68 -1.08
CA ARG A 290 37.20 -0.69 -1.57
C ARG A 290 36.96 -1.66 -0.42
N LEU A 291 36.35 -2.80 -0.73
CA LEU A 291 36.22 -3.95 0.15
C LEU A 291 37.51 -4.78 0.21
N PHE A 292 37.98 -5.03 1.43
CA PHE A 292 39.08 -5.92 1.75
C PHE A 292 38.59 -7.10 2.59
N ASP A 293 39.22 -8.26 2.40
CA ASP A 293 38.96 -9.46 3.19
C ASP A 293 37.48 -9.89 3.17
N VAL A 294 36.87 -9.88 1.98
CA VAL A 294 35.49 -10.34 1.79
C VAL A 294 35.41 -11.82 2.18
N THR A 295 34.80 -12.08 3.32
CA THR A 295 34.75 -13.41 3.94
C THR A 295 33.33 -13.76 4.30
N ARG A 296 32.94 -15.01 4.07
CA ARG A 296 31.62 -15.50 4.46
C ARG A 296 31.50 -15.47 5.98
N ILE A 297 30.38 -15.01 6.50
CA ILE A 297 30.09 -15.09 7.93
C ILE A 297 29.73 -16.54 8.27
N PRO A 298 30.47 -17.21 9.17
CA PRO A 298 30.18 -18.59 9.55
C PRO A 298 28.77 -18.74 10.11
N ASP A 299 28.13 -19.88 9.81
CA ASP A 299 26.81 -20.27 10.31
C ASP A 299 25.64 -19.31 9.99
N ALA A 300 25.89 -18.26 9.20
CA ALA A 300 24.86 -17.32 8.81
C ALA A 300 23.84 -17.99 7.88
N PRO A 301 22.53 -17.76 8.07
CA PRO A 301 21.49 -18.41 7.28
C PRO A 301 21.56 -18.03 5.80
N GLU A 302 20.99 -18.89 4.95
CA GLU A 302 20.81 -18.64 3.52
C GLU A 302 19.34 -18.43 3.20
N PHE A 303 19.04 -17.45 2.35
CA PHE A 303 17.67 -17.14 1.95
C PHE A 303 17.53 -17.04 0.44
N LEU A 304 16.40 -17.49 -0.08
CA LEU A 304 16.03 -17.45 -1.50
C LEU A 304 15.46 -16.07 -1.85
N GLU A 305 15.90 -15.49 -2.99
CA GLU A 305 15.34 -14.24 -3.53
C GLU A 305 15.23 -13.12 -2.47
N ALA A 306 16.27 -13.00 -1.66
CA ALA A 306 16.19 -12.26 -0.42
C ALA A 306 16.97 -10.95 -0.46
N GLY A 307 16.62 -10.05 0.46
CA GLY A 307 17.36 -8.84 0.75
C GLY A 307 17.07 -8.30 2.15
N LEU A 308 17.89 -7.35 2.58
CA LEU A 308 17.66 -6.60 3.81
C LEU A 308 16.52 -5.61 3.59
N LEU A 309 15.51 -5.64 4.45
CA LEU A 309 14.42 -4.67 4.38
C LEU A 309 15.00 -3.27 4.59
N ILE A 310 14.69 -2.30 3.73
CA ILE A 310 15.18 -0.92 3.89
C ILE A 310 14.48 -0.21 5.04
N GLN A 311 15.04 0.90 5.54
CA GLN A 311 14.34 1.84 6.41
C GLN A 311 13.54 2.82 5.55
N GLN A 312 12.29 3.08 5.92
CA GLN A 312 11.37 3.94 5.17
C GLN A 312 11.98 5.32 4.89
N GLY A 313 11.87 5.77 3.63
CA GLY A 313 12.44 7.05 3.18
C GLY A 313 13.95 7.05 2.97
N THR A 314 14.63 5.91 3.11
CA THR A 314 16.09 5.79 2.93
C THR A 314 16.47 4.62 2.02
N LYS A 315 17.76 4.51 1.69
CA LYS A 315 18.37 3.32 1.08
C LYS A 315 19.23 2.52 2.06
N ARG A 316 18.99 2.66 3.36
CA ARG A 316 19.71 1.93 4.41
C ARG A 316 18.90 0.73 4.86
N ALA A 317 19.53 -0.33 5.30
CA ALA A 317 18.83 -1.45 5.93
C ALA A 317 18.13 -0.98 7.21
N LEU A 318 16.92 -1.48 7.46
CA LEU A 318 16.15 -1.24 8.66
C LEU A 318 16.83 -1.91 9.85
N ARG A 319 17.30 -1.07 10.76
CA ARG A 319 17.85 -1.48 12.05
C ARG A 319 16.75 -1.45 13.09
N LEU A 320 16.60 -2.56 13.80
CA LEU A 320 15.70 -2.69 14.93
C LEU A 320 16.51 -2.53 16.21
N HIS A 321 15.85 -1.98 17.22
CA HIS A 321 16.35 -1.89 18.58
C HIS A 321 15.46 -2.74 19.50
N ASP A 322 15.98 -3.10 20.68
CA ASP A 322 15.26 -3.84 21.72
C ASP A 322 14.59 -5.15 21.24
N PRO A 323 15.35 -6.24 21.00
CA PRO A 323 16.81 -6.30 20.92
C PRO A 323 17.38 -5.79 19.59
N ASP A 324 18.67 -5.43 19.55
CA ASP A 324 19.29 -5.01 18.28
C ASP A 324 19.24 -6.10 17.20
N GLY A 325 18.98 -5.68 15.96
CA GLY A 325 18.92 -6.58 14.84
C GLY A 325 18.45 -5.93 13.54
N PHE A 326 18.07 -6.77 12.59
CA PHE A 326 17.62 -6.34 11.26
C PHE A 326 16.69 -7.39 10.65
N LEU A 327 16.03 -7.02 9.56
CA LEU A 327 15.03 -7.86 8.89
C LEU A 327 15.50 -8.28 7.49
N VAL A 328 15.30 -9.55 7.18
CA VAL A 328 15.49 -10.13 5.85
C VAL A 328 14.11 -10.49 5.29
N LEU A 329 13.73 -9.85 4.18
CA LEU A 329 12.57 -10.26 3.39
C LEU A 329 13.04 -11.21 2.31
N HIS A 330 12.39 -12.36 2.18
CA HIS A 330 12.82 -13.44 1.30
C HIS A 330 11.63 -14.21 0.72
N ARG A 331 11.89 -15.06 -0.28
CA ARG A 331 10.93 -16.08 -0.68
C ARG A 331 11.13 -17.36 0.14
N THR A 332 10.02 -18.03 0.43
CA THR A 332 10.01 -19.31 1.14
C THR A 332 10.38 -20.48 0.23
N ARG A 333 9.99 -20.40 -1.05
CA ARG A 333 10.31 -21.35 -2.12
C ARG A 333 10.02 -20.75 -3.50
N LEU A 334 10.48 -21.44 -4.55
CA LEU A 334 10.17 -21.11 -5.95
C LEU A 334 8.74 -21.58 -6.32
N GLY A 335 8.17 -20.96 -7.36
CA GLY A 335 6.87 -21.32 -7.92
C GLY A 335 5.68 -20.58 -7.29
N GLU A 336 4.47 -20.89 -7.78
CA GLU A 336 3.20 -20.25 -7.37
C GLU A 336 2.88 -20.44 -5.87
N GLU A 337 3.38 -21.54 -5.36
CA GLU A 337 3.24 -21.99 -3.98
C GLU A 337 4.22 -21.25 -3.04
N GLY A 338 5.16 -20.47 -3.60
CA GLY A 338 6.06 -19.57 -2.90
C GLY A 338 5.33 -18.38 -2.27
N ARG A 339 5.73 -18.06 -1.05
CA ARG A 339 5.26 -16.92 -0.27
C ARG A 339 6.44 -16.07 0.18
N LEU A 340 6.18 -14.81 0.50
CA LEU A 340 7.14 -13.98 1.20
C LEU A 340 7.31 -14.46 2.64
N GLY A 341 8.55 -14.49 3.12
CA GLY A 341 8.91 -14.69 4.50
C GLY A 341 9.67 -13.47 5.00
N LEU A 342 9.45 -13.12 6.26
CA LEU A 342 10.20 -12.09 6.95
C LEU A 342 10.93 -12.72 8.12
N THR A 343 12.25 -12.56 8.18
CA THR A 343 13.09 -13.15 9.23
C THR A 343 13.82 -12.03 9.97
N ARG A 344 13.74 -12.05 11.32
CA ARG A 344 14.55 -11.17 12.17
C ARG A 344 15.84 -11.88 12.58
N LEU A 345 16.96 -11.21 12.34
CA LEU A 345 18.29 -11.64 12.77
C LEU A 345 18.81 -10.67 13.83
N ASP A 346 19.59 -11.17 14.79
CA ASP A 346 20.43 -10.31 15.63
C ASP A 346 21.74 -9.92 14.95
N ASP A 347 22.55 -9.12 15.64
CA ASP A 347 23.85 -8.65 15.16
C ASP A 347 24.90 -9.75 14.99
N ASN A 348 24.62 -10.96 15.49
CA ASN A 348 25.42 -12.16 15.26
C ASN A 348 24.80 -13.06 14.18
N PHE A 349 23.85 -12.54 13.39
CA PHE A 349 23.19 -13.24 12.29
C PHE A 349 22.37 -14.46 12.73
N LYS A 350 22.05 -14.56 14.03
CA LYS A 350 21.19 -15.64 14.55
C LYS A 350 19.73 -15.28 14.38
N THR A 351 18.96 -16.21 13.84
CA THR A 351 17.50 -16.07 13.71
C THR A 351 16.85 -15.93 15.08
N LYS A 352 16.05 -14.88 15.23
CA LYS A 352 15.16 -14.67 16.39
C LYS A 352 13.78 -15.23 16.13
N TRP A 353 13.23 -14.92 14.96
CA TRP A 353 11.96 -15.45 14.48
C TRP A 353 11.90 -15.36 12.96
N THR A 354 11.03 -16.18 12.38
CA THR A 354 10.66 -16.13 10.97
C THR A 354 9.14 -16.19 10.88
N ALA A 355 8.55 -15.23 10.15
CA ALA A 355 7.13 -15.17 9.85
C ALA A 355 6.91 -15.50 8.37
N THR A 356 6.05 -16.47 8.06
CA THR A 356 5.56 -16.66 6.69
C THR A 356 4.36 -15.74 6.47
N LEU A 357 4.46 -14.88 5.47
CA LEU A 357 3.42 -13.93 5.10
C LEU A 357 2.46 -14.59 4.10
N PRO A 358 1.17 -14.22 4.08
CA PRO A 358 0.27 -14.69 3.02
C PRO A 358 0.65 -14.14 1.64
N LEU A 359 1.48 -13.09 1.59
CA LEU A 359 1.82 -12.32 0.41
C LEU A 359 2.70 -13.09 -0.58
N HIS A 360 2.41 -12.92 -1.87
CA HIS A 360 3.30 -13.29 -2.97
C HIS A 360 4.20 -12.12 -3.38
N GLU A 361 3.63 -10.91 -3.36
CA GLU A 361 4.30 -9.66 -3.68
C GLU A 361 3.96 -8.59 -2.63
N LEU A 362 4.98 -7.83 -2.20
CA LEU A 362 4.84 -6.68 -1.33
C LEU A 362 4.75 -5.42 -2.19
N HIS A 363 3.67 -4.65 -2.01
CA HIS A 363 3.39 -3.42 -2.74
C HIS A 363 3.72 -2.17 -1.93
N ASN A 364 3.54 -2.22 -0.62
CA ASN A 364 3.83 -1.11 0.28
C ASN A 364 4.13 -1.59 1.70
N ARG A 365 4.78 -0.76 2.50
CA ARG A 365 5.04 -1.04 3.92
C ARG A 365 5.15 0.24 4.72
N TYR A 366 4.76 0.17 5.98
CA TYR A 366 4.76 1.28 6.92
C TYR A 366 5.38 0.85 8.23
N GLU A 367 6.32 1.65 8.71
CA GLU A 367 7.01 1.43 9.97
C GLU A 367 6.29 2.18 11.10
N SER A 368 6.04 1.48 12.22
CA SER A 368 5.49 2.06 13.44
C SER A 368 6.18 1.47 14.68
N PRO A 369 6.08 2.09 15.86
CA PRO A 369 6.72 1.55 17.06
C PRO A 369 6.27 0.10 17.34
N GLY A 370 7.24 -0.83 17.29
CA GLY A 370 7.02 -2.25 17.56
C GLY A 370 6.28 -3.04 16.47
N HIS A 371 5.84 -2.42 15.37
CA HIS A 371 5.04 -3.09 14.34
C HIS A 371 5.44 -2.67 12.92
N LEU A 372 5.24 -3.58 11.98
CA LEU A 372 5.23 -3.31 10.55
C LEU A 372 3.85 -3.56 9.99
N LEU A 373 3.30 -2.60 9.25
CA LEU A 373 2.16 -2.84 8.39
C LEU A 373 2.66 -3.09 6.97
N LEU A 374 2.34 -4.25 6.42
CA LEU A 374 2.69 -4.68 5.08
C LEU A 374 1.43 -4.71 4.23
N PHE A 375 1.51 -4.22 3.00
CA PHE A 375 0.43 -4.25 2.03
C PHE A 375 0.93 -4.92 0.75
N GLY A 376 0.19 -5.90 0.26
CA GLY A 376 0.63 -6.67 -0.89
C GLY A 376 -0.47 -7.51 -1.51
N SER A 377 -0.10 -8.33 -2.49
CA SER A 377 -1.02 -9.24 -3.16
C SER A 377 -0.75 -10.69 -2.81
N VAL A 378 -1.83 -11.47 -2.79
CA VAL A 378 -1.85 -12.92 -2.69
C VAL A 378 -2.36 -13.47 -4.01
N GLN A 379 -1.56 -14.32 -4.66
CA GLN A 379 -1.98 -15.03 -5.85
C GLN A 379 -2.93 -16.16 -5.45
N GLN A 380 -4.08 -16.23 -6.11
CA GLN A 380 -5.10 -17.25 -5.93
C GLN A 380 -5.40 -17.90 -7.27
N THR A 381 -5.22 -19.22 -7.35
CA THR A 381 -5.56 -20.00 -8.54
C THR A 381 -6.91 -20.68 -8.30
N ASN A 382 -7.92 -20.33 -9.10
CA ASN A 382 -9.23 -20.99 -9.07
C ASN A 382 -9.49 -21.66 -10.42
N GLY A 383 -9.18 -22.95 -10.51
CA GLY A 383 -9.20 -23.68 -11.78
C GLY A 383 -8.12 -23.17 -12.74
N ALA A 384 -8.52 -22.72 -13.94
CA ALA A 384 -7.62 -22.19 -14.96
C ALA A 384 -7.38 -20.67 -14.85
N VAL A 385 -8.01 -19.98 -13.89
CA VAL A 385 -7.91 -18.54 -13.73
C VAL A 385 -7.04 -18.21 -12.52
N THR A 386 -5.95 -17.50 -12.77
CA THR A 386 -5.10 -16.91 -11.73
C THR A 386 -5.59 -15.49 -11.44
N GLY A 387 -6.08 -15.28 -10.22
CA GLY A 387 -6.44 -13.97 -9.70
C GLY A 387 -5.47 -13.50 -8.61
N GLY A 388 -5.54 -12.22 -8.27
CA GLY A 388 -4.89 -11.65 -7.10
C GLY A 388 -5.92 -11.14 -6.10
N SER A 389 -5.61 -11.23 -4.82
CA SER A 389 -6.32 -10.48 -3.77
C SER A 389 -5.32 -9.62 -3.00
N GLU A 390 -5.74 -8.42 -2.59
CA GLU A 390 -4.95 -7.50 -1.80
C GLU A 390 -5.13 -7.78 -0.30
N HIS A 391 -4.02 -7.75 0.43
CA HIS A 391 -3.96 -8.09 1.85
C HIS A 391 -3.19 -7.03 2.61
N LEU A 392 -3.68 -6.72 3.81
CA LEU A 392 -2.94 -6.04 4.84
C LEU A 392 -2.41 -7.07 5.83
N VAL A 393 -1.16 -6.93 6.24
CA VAL A 393 -0.52 -7.80 7.23
C VAL A 393 0.17 -6.93 8.25
N ALA A 394 -0.35 -6.92 9.48
CA ALA A 394 0.35 -6.35 10.61
C ALA A 394 1.28 -7.41 11.21
N LEU A 395 2.52 -7.04 11.44
CA LEU A 395 3.54 -7.89 12.03
C LEU A 395 4.09 -7.24 13.31
N ASN A 396 4.08 -7.98 14.40
CA ASN A 396 4.72 -7.57 15.64
C ASN A 396 6.23 -7.84 15.56
N LEU A 397 7.04 -6.80 15.74
CA LEU A 397 8.49 -6.90 15.58
C LEU A 397 9.16 -7.73 16.68
N ALA A 398 8.57 -7.80 17.88
CA ALA A 398 9.16 -8.49 19.02
C ALA A 398 9.17 -10.01 18.81
N ASP A 399 8.07 -10.59 18.35
CA ASP A 399 7.89 -12.04 18.25
C ASP A 399 7.57 -12.57 16.84
N GLY A 400 7.40 -11.68 15.86
CA GLY A 400 7.09 -12.06 14.48
C GLY A 400 5.66 -12.53 14.27
N LYS A 401 4.75 -12.40 15.25
CA LYS A 401 3.34 -12.74 15.05
C LYS A 401 2.71 -11.81 14.03
N THR A 402 1.85 -12.39 13.21
CA THR A 402 1.14 -11.68 12.15
C THR A 402 -0.37 -11.73 12.35
N GLN A 403 -1.04 -10.67 11.88
CA GLN A 403 -2.48 -10.62 11.68
C GLN A 403 -2.75 -10.08 10.28
N SER A 404 -3.68 -10.70 9.57
CA SER A 404 -3.98 -10.33 8.18
C SER A 404 -5.43 -9.96 7.97
N TRP A 405 -5.65 -9.03 7.04
CA TRP A 405 -6.95 -8.62 6.56
C TRP A 405 -6.99 -8.72 5.04
N ASN A 406 -7.95 -9.50 4.53
CA ASN A 406 -8.21 -9.61 3.11
C ASN A 406 -9.11 -8.45 2.67
N VAL A 407 -8.56 -7.53 1.88
CA VAL A 407 -9.25 -6.30 1.45
C VAL A 407 -10.45 -6.65 0.56
N ASN A 408 -10.30 -7.57 -0.39
CA ASN A 408 -11.35 -7.94 -1.33
C ASN A 408 -12.45 -8.79 -0.69
N ALA A 409 -12.15 -9.58 0.34
CA ALA A 409 -13.14 -10.37 1.07
C ALA A 409 -13.73 -9.63 2.28
N GLU A 410 -13.19 -8.46 2.62
CA GLU A 410 -13.56 -7.64 3.78
C GLU A 410 -13.60 -8.41 5.12
N LYS A 411 -12.61 -9.27 5.35
CA LYS A 411 -12.52 -10.10 6.56
C LYS A 411 -11.09 -10.29 7.04
N ALA A 412 -10.95 -10.59 8.33
CA ALA A 412 -9.72 -11.09 8.89
C ALA A 412 -9.53 -12.57 8.50
N ASP A 413 -8.27 -12.97 8.33
CA ASP A 413 -7.86 -14.35 8.03
C ASP A 413 -7.24 -15.04 9.24
#